data_AF-A0A1S3ZUS0-F1
#
_entry.id   AF-A0A1S3ZUS0-F1
#
_cell.length_a   1.000
_cell.length_b   1.000
_cell.length_c   1.000
_cell.angle_alpha   90.00
_cell.angle_beta   90.00
_cell.angle_gamma   90.00
#
_symmetry.space_group_name_H-M   'P 1'
#
loop_
_entity.id
_entity.type
_entity.pdbx_description
1 polymer ?
#
loop_
_entity_poly.entity_id
_entity_poly.type
_entity_poly.pdbx_seq_one_letter_code
_entity_poly.pdbx_strand_id
1 'polypeptide(L)'
;MKRRLSLTIALIGNPKLLFLDEPTTGMDPVTRRHIWSVIEAAKQGRSIILTTHSMEEADILSDRIGIMAKGRLRCLGTSTTLKSQFGAGFITKVSLNKVAEDVNSAAANVIDRKREAVKEYFRQHLDATPKEEDKSLTFVIPHEKENQLGKFFSKLENRKTEFGILNIQIGLTTLEEVFMNIAKKAELEEAKSEGSIKTLALASGTTLQVPLGSKYVEIPGTTSSENPRGLMVEVYWEQDNHGNLCISGHSNEIPVPPGLQLTT
;
A
#
# COMPACT_ATOMS: atom_id res chain seq x y z
N MET A 1 16.15 20.00 21.78
CA MET A 1 17.06 21.16 21.56
C MET A 1 18.37 20.79 20.85
N LYS A 2 19.08 19.71 21.20
CA LYS A 2 20.38 19.33 20.60
C LYS A 2 20.39 19.25 19.05
N ARG A 3 19.36 18.67 18.43
CA ARG A 3 19.23 18.58 16.96
C ARG A 3 19.13 19.95 16.26
N ARG A 4 18.45 20.94 16.87
CA ARG A 4 18.33 22.30 16.32
C ARG A 4 19.69 22.98 16.23
N LEU A 5 20.47 22.88 17.32
CA LEU A 5 21.83 23.42 17.36
C LEU A 5 22.73 22.73 16.32
N SER A 6 22.64 21.41 16.20
CA SER A 6 23.40 20.64 15.20
C SER A 6 23.12 21.13 13.78
N LEU A 7 21.83 21.32 13.43
CA LEU A 7 21.44 21.87 12.14
C LEU A 7 22.02 23.28 11.94
N THR A 8 21.92 24.16 12.93
CA THR A 8 22.50 25.51 12.84
C THR A 8 24.01 25.46 12.61
N ILE A 9 24.74 24.63 13.36
CA ILE A 9 26.20 24.47 13.18
C ILE A 9 26.53 24.01 11.76
N ALA A 10 25.79 23.06 11.20
CA ALA A 10 26.00 22.57 9.85
C ALA A 10 25.72 23.64 8.76
N LEU A 11 24.85 24.62 9.06
CA LEU A 11 24.49 25.70 8.16
C LEU A 11 25.44 26.91 8.21
N ILE A 12 26.11 27.16 9.34
CA ILE A 12 26.96 28.35 9.57
C ILE A 12 28.03 28.53 8.48
N GLY A 13 28.64 27.43 8.03
CA GLY A 13 29.71 27.47 7.04
C GLY A 13 29.26 27.71 5.59
N ASN A 14 27.96 27.95 5.36
CA ASN A 14 27.35 28.02 4.04
C ASN A 14 27.85 26.93 3.06
N PRO A 15 27.79 25.63 3.41
CA PRO A 15 28.38 24.58 2.59
C PRO A 15 27.64 24.45 1.25
N LYS A 16 28.32 24.02 0.18
CA LYS A 16 27.65 23.70 -1.10
C LYS A 16 26.88 22.37 -1.04
N LEU A 17 27.31 21.46 -0.18
CA LEU A 17 26.72 20.14 0.03
C LEU A 17 26.50 19.92 1.53
N LEU A 18 25.27 19.57 1.91
CA LEU A 18 24.87 19.35 3.30
C LEU A 18 24.23 17.97 3.45
N PHE A 19 24.70 17.20 4.44
CA PHE A 19 24.12 15.93 4.82
C PHE A 19 23.36 16.09 6.14
N LEU A 20 22.09 15.70 6.14
CA LEU A 20 21.22 15.76 7.31
C LEU A 20 20.69 14.37 7.62
N ASP A 21 21.12 13.81 8.75
CA ASP A 21 20.64 12.52 9.21
C ASP A 21 19.51 12.67 10.24
N GLU A 22 18.29 12.29 9.84
CA GLU A 22 17.10 12.27 10.70
C GLU A 22 16.90 13.59 11.49
N PRO A 23 16.84 14.75 10.80
CA PRO A 23 16.98 16.06 11.45
C PRO A 23 15.81 16.44 12.34
N THR A 24 14.61 15.90 12.09
CA THR A 24 13.39 16.23 12.85
C THR A 24 12.90 15.12 13.76
N THR A 25 13.64 14.02 13.85
CA THR A 25 13.30 12.88 14.71
C THR A 25 13.21 13.31 16.17
N GLY A 26 12.20 12.82 16.89
CA GLY A 26 11.97 13.16 18.30
C GLY A 26 11.66 14.63 18.58
N MET A 27 11.30 15.42 17.56
CA MET A 27 10.76 16.77 17.74
C MET A 27 9.24 16.76 17.75
N ASP A 28 8.65 17.70 18.49
CA ASP A 28 7.21 17.97 18.44
C ASP A 28 6.80 18.52 17.05
N PRO A 29 5.53 18.37 16.66
CA PRO A 29 5.06 18.78 15.32
C PRO A 29 5.31 20.24 14.98
N VAL A 30 5.26 21.15 15.96
CA VAL A 30 5.44 22.59 15.72
C VAL A 30 6.91 22.88 15.41
N THR A 31 7.82 22.37 16.24
CA THR A 31 9.27 22.52 16.02
C THR A 31 9.70 21.88 14.71
N ARG A 32 9.13 20.73 14.34
CA ARG A 32 9.41 20.05 13.07
C ARG A 32 9.12 20.94 11.87
N ARG A 33 7.93 21.55 11.80
CA ARG A 33 7.57 22.46 10.70
C ARG A 33 8.46 23.70 10.62
N HIS A 34 8.90 24.20 11.77
CA HIS A 34 9.85 25.30 11.81
C HIS A 34 11.20 24.88 11.20
N ILE A 35 11.70 23.69 11.54
CA ILE A 35 12.93 23.14 10.97
C ILE A 35 12.79 22.89 9.47
N TRP A 36 11.65 22.37 9.00
CA TRP A 36 11.39 22.23 7.57
C TRP A 36 11.49 23.56 6.83
N SER A 37 10.90 24.61 7.39
CA SER A 37 10.98 25.96 6.80
C SER A 37 12.43 26.47 6.72
N VAL A 38 13.25 26.17 7.72
CA VAL A 38 14.69 26.52 7.73
C VAL A 38 15.46 25.73 6.68
N ILE A 39 15.20 24.43 6.54
CA ILE A 39 15.85 23.58 5.53
C ILE A 39 15.48 24.05 4.12
N GLU A 40 14.20 24.34 3.89
CA GLU A 40 13.70 24.83 2.59
C GLU A 40 14.33 26.18 2.22
N ALA A 41 14.41 27.12 3.16
CA ALA A 41 15.10 28.40 2.94
C ALA A 41 16.61 28.22 2.68
N ALA A 42 17.23 27.21 3.29
CA ALA A 42 18.64 26.90 3.15
C ALA A 42 18.99 26.08 1.88
N LYS A 43 17.98 25.68 1.10
CA LYS A 43 18.12 24.86 -0.12
C LYS A 43 18.65 25.67 -1.30
N GLN A 44 18.37 26.96 -1.36
CA GLN A 44 18.80 27.81 -2.47
C GLN A 44 20.33 27.88 -2.57
N GLY A 45 20.88 27.53 -3.74
CA GLY A 45 22.34 27.56 -3.98
C GLY A 45 23.13 26.43 -3.32
N ARG A 46 22.44 25.39 -2.81
CA ARG A 46 23.04 24.25 -2.11
C ARG A 46 22.38 22.94 -2.54
N SER A 47 23.12 21.84 -2.45
CA SER A 47 22.56 20.49 -2.49
C SER A 47 22.44 19.92 -1.08
N ILE A 48 21.26 19.39 -0.74
CA ILE A 48 20.99 18.80 0.58
C ILE A 48 20.63 17.32 0.37
N ILE A 49 21.31 16.44 1.09
CA ILE A 49 20.97 15.01 1.18
C ILE A 49 20.42 14.78 2.57
N LEU A 50 19.18 14.31 2.64
CA LEU A 50 18.45 14.11 3.88
C LEU A 50 18.00 12.65 3.98
N THR A 51 18.27 12.01 5.11
CA THR A 51 17.71 10.71 5.48
C THR A 51 16.60 10.92 6.48
N THR A 52 15.46 10.28 6.23
CA THR A 52 14.29 10.37 7.09
C THR A 52 13.45 9.10 7.00
N HIS A 53 12.88 8.71 8.13
CA HIS A 53 11.80 7.73 8.21
C HIS A 53 10.41 8.37 8.09
N SER A 54 10.32 9.70 8.07
CA SER A 54 9.08 10.43 7.90
C SER A 54 8.79 10.65 6.41
N MET A 55 7.78 9.95 5.91
CA MET A 55 7.36 10.11 4.52
C MET A 55 6.78 11.51 4.25
N GLU A 56 6.12 12.13 5.24
CA GLU A 56 5.68 13.54 5.17
C GLU A 56 6.87 14.51 4.99
N GLU A 57 7.97 14.30 5.74
CA GLU A 57 9.19 15.11 5.59
C GLU A 57 9.81 14.95 4.19
N ALA A 58 9.89 13.71 3.72
CA ALA A 58 10.41 13.40 2.40
C ALA A 58 9.56 14.06 1.29
N ASP A 59 8.24 14.02 1.42
CA ASP A 59 7.29 14.60 0.45
C ASP A 59 7.43 16.13 0.34
N ILE A 60 7.66 16.80 1.47
CA ILE A 60 7.66 18.27 1.55
C ILE A 60 9.02 18.87 1.17
N LEU A 61 10.13 18.29 1.65
CA LEU A 61 11.45 18.91 1.50
C LEU A 61 12.20 18.47 0.23
N SER A 62 11.90 17.27 -0.29
CA SER A 62 12.76 16.63 -1.29
C SER A 62 12.32 16.94 -2.72
N ASP A 63 13.27 17.33 -3.57
CA ASP A 63 13.02 17.40 -5.03
C ASP A 63 12.93 16.00 -5.65
N ARG A 64 13.72 15.07 -5.09
CA ARG A 64 13.77 13.66 -5.48
C ARG A 64 13.90 12.81 -4.23
N ILE A 65 13.19 11.70 -4.23
CA ILE A 65 13.11 10.76 -3.13
C ILE A 65 13.67 9.42 -3.61
N GLY A 66 14.61 8.89 -2.84
CA GLY A 66 15.15 7.55 -3.01
C GLY A 66 14.64 6.65 -1.90
N ILE A 67 14.04 5.51 -2.24
CA ILE A 67 13.61 4.53 -1.24
C ILE A 67 14.62 3.40 -1.20
N MET A 68 15.20 3.17 -0.03
CA MET A 68 16.13 2.08 0.23
C MET A 68 15.42 0.96 0.99
N ALA A 69 15.65 -0.29 0.59
CA ALA A 69 15.19 -1.47 1.30
C ALA A 69 16.22 -2.59 1.16
N LYS A 70 16.53 -3.29 2.25
CA LYS A 70 17.51 -4.39 2.30
C LYS A 70 18.88 -3.98 1.73
N GLY A 71 19.38 -2.82 2.15
CA GLY A 71 20.69 -2.29 1.75
C GLY A 71 20.80 -1.85 0.28
N ARG A 72 19.71 -1.85 -0.50
CA ARG A 72 19.70 -1.44 -1.91
C ARG A 72 18.73 -0.29 -2.15
N LEU A 73 19.10 0.64 -3.03
CA LEU A 73 18.19 1.67 -3.54
C LEU A 73 17.21 1.02 -4.52
N ARG A 74 15.92 1.02 -4.16
CA ARG A 74 14.87 0.33 -4.93
C ARG A 74 14.22 1.22 -5.97
N CYS A 75 14.03 2.49 -5.64
CA CYS A 75 13.50 3.47 -6.59
C CYS A 75 14.09 4.86 -6.31
N LEU A 76 14.03 5.72 -7.32
CA LEU A 76 14.46 7.11 -7.25
C LEU A 76 13.60 7.95 -8.19
N GLY A 77 12.92 8.97 -7.68
CA GLY A 77 12.03 9.80 -8.50
C GLY A 77 11.48 10.98 -7.72
N THR A 78 10.66 11.81 -8.37
CA THR A 78 9.86 12.81 -7.65
C THR A 78 8.75 12.10 -6.88
N SER A 79 8.18 12.73 -5.86
CA SER A 79 7.04 12.19 -5.12
C SER A 79 5.90 11.74 -6.05
N THR A 80 5.52 12.59 -7.01
CA THR A 80 4.47 12.29 -7.98
C THR A 80 4.82 11.10 -8.87
N THR A 81 6.07 11.01 -9.35
CA THR A 81 6.53 9.88 -10.16
C THR A 81 6.49 8.58 -9.38
N LEU A 82 6.94 8.59 -8.12
CA LEU A 82 6.94 7.40 -7.27
C LEU A 82 5.52 6.94 -6.94
N LYS A 83 4.61 7.88 -6.61
CA LYS A 83 3.18 7.61 -6.38
C LYS A 83 2.52 7.02 -7.62
N SER A 84 2.84 7.52 -8.82
CA SER A 84 2.27 6.99 -10.06
C SER A 84 2.84 5.62 -10.46
N GLN A 85 4.13 5.37 -10.23
CA GLN A 85 4.79 4.12 -10.67
C GLN A 85 4.61 2.96 -9.70
N PHE A 86 4.60 3.24 -8.39
CA PHE A 86 4.62 2.23 -7.32
C PHE A 86 3.40 2.32 -6.41
N GLY A 87 2.57 3.34 -6.58
CA GLY A 87 1.28 3.43 -5.91
C GLY A 87 0.30 2.41 -6.45
N ALA A 88 -0.68 2.06 -5.62
CA ALA A 88 -1.77 1.19 -6.00
C ALA A 88 -2.88 1.90 -6.80
N GLY A 89 -2.67 3.17 -7.17
CA GLY A 89 -3.62 4.01 -7.90
C GLY A 89 -4.19 5.18 -7.09
N PHE A 90 -5.49 5.39 -7.19
CA PHE A 90 -6.20 6.47 -6.51
C PHE A 90 -6.89 5.95 -5.26
N ILE A 91 -6.67 6.61 -4.12
CA ILE A 91 -7.41 6.34 -2.90
C ILE A 91 -8.69 7.16 -2.94
N THR A 92 -9.83 6.48 -2.87
CA THR A 92 -11.15 7.10 -2.79
C THR A 92 -11.79 6.80 -1.45
N LYS A 93 -12.06 7.84 -0.66
CA LYS A 93 -12.72 7.73 0.63
C LYS A 93 -14.15 8.26 0.54
N VAL A 94 -15.12 7.40 0.83
CA VAL A 94 -16.55 7.72 0.79
C VAL A 94 -17.09 7.72 2.21
N SER A 95 -17.55 8.89 2.66
CA SER A 95 -18.21 9.06 3.95
C SER A 95 -19.73 9.03 3.77
N LEU A 96 -20.41 8.19 4.53
CA LEU A 96 -21.87 8.03 4.50
C LEU A 96 -22.53 8.78 5.66
N ASN A 97 -23.79 9.17 5.50
CA ASN A 97 -24.58 9.76 6.58
C ASN A 97 -24.72 8.79 7.76
N LYS A 98 -24.22 9.19 8.94
CA LYS A 98 -24.63 8.58 10.21
C LYS A 98 -25.87 9.31 10.70
N VAL A 99 -26.97 8.60 10.90
CA VAL A 99 -27.96 9.08 11.88
C VAL A 99 -27.33 8.83 13.25
N ALA A 100 -27.46 9.80 14.16
CA ALA A 100 -26.92 9.73 15.52
C ALA A 100 -27.24 8.37 16.17
N GLU A 101 -26.33 7.88 17.02
CA GLU A 101 -26.40 6.57 17.70
C GLU A 101 -27.63 6.39 18.63
N ASP A 102 -28.54 7.36 18.65
CA ASP A 102 -29.81 7.28 19.36
C ASP A 102 -30.97 7.07 18.37
N VAL A 103 -31.65 5.94 18.56
CA VAL A 103 -33.01 5.59 18.11
C VAL A 103 -33.15 4.74 16.82
N ASN A 104 -33.55 3.47 17.04
CA ASN A 104 -34.18 2.48 16.14
C ASN A 104 -33.31 1.57 15.23
N SER A 105 -33.41 0.26 15.48
CA SER A 105 -32.83 -0.85 14.69
C SER A 105 -33.22 -0.88 13.20
N ALA A 106 -34.31 -0.19 12.82
CA ALA A 106 -34.71 -0.05 11.42
C ALA A 106 -33.81 0.91 10.62
N ALA A 107 -33.23 1.94 11.26
CA ALA A 107 -32.35 2.90 10.60
C ALA A 107 -30.96 2.31 10.30
N ALA A 108 -30.46 1.42 11.17
CA ALA A 108 -29.23 0.67 10.96
C ALA A 108 -29.30 -0.18 9.68
N ASN A 109 -30.40 -0.91 9.48
CA ASN A 109 -30.63 -1.73 8.28
C ASN A 109 -30.66 -0.92 6.97
N VAL A 110 -31.10 0.34 7.01
CA VAL A 110 -31.12 1.22 5.82
C VAL A 110 -29.71 1.72 5.48
N ILE A 111 -28.89 2.01 6.50
CA ILE A 111 -27.50 2.45 6.31
C ILE A 111 -26.66 1.31 5.76
N ASP A 112 -26.82 0.09 6.28
CA ASP A 112 -26.10 -1.08 5.78
C ASP A 112 -26.47 -1.39 4.32
N ARG A 113 -27.74 -1.27 3.95
CA ARG A 113 -28.17 -1.41 2.54
C ARG A 113 -27.54 -0.35 1.63
N LYS A 114 -27.48 0.91 2.08
CA LYS A 114 -26.84 1.99 1.30
C LYS A 114 -25.34 1.78 1.18
N ARG A 115 -24.70 1.30 2.25
CA ARG A 115 -23.28 0.97 2.28
C ARG A 115 -22.95 -0.16 1.30
N GLU A 116 -23.75 -1.22 1.31
CA GLU A 116 -23.62 -2.32 0.34
C GLU A 116 -23.90 -1.88 -1.10
N ALA A 117 -24.89 -1.00 -1.32
CA ALA A 117 -25.15 -0.44 -2.65
C ALA A 117 -23.95 0.36 -3.19
N VAL A 118 -23.23 1.09 -2.33
CA VAL A 118 -21.98 1.78 -2.73
C VAL A 118 -20.88 0.78 -3.03
N LYS A 119 -20.68 -0.26 -2.21
CA LYS A 119 -19.68 -1.31 -2.49
C LYS A 119 -19.93 -1.98 -3.82
N GLU A 120 -21.17 -2.38 -4.09
CA GLU A 120 -21.56 -3.02 -5.33
C GLU A 120 -21.37 -2.09 -6.54
N TYR A 121 -21.67 -0.79 -6.38
CA TYR A 121 -21.42 0.19 -7.43
C TYR A 121 -19.93 0.32 -7.78
N PHE A 122 -19.05 0.38 -6.78
CA PHE A 122 -17.58 0.39 -6.99
C PHE A 122 -17.08 -0.92 -7.60
N ARG A 123 -17.61 -2.07 -7.15
CA ARG A 123 -17.27 -3.39 -7.70
C ARG A 123 -17.66 -3.51 -9.18
N GLN A 124 -18.89 -3.16 -9.53
CA GLN A 124 -19.40 -3.28 -10.90
C GLN A 124 -18.69 -2.36 -11.90
N HIS A 125 -18.32 -1.16 -11.49
CA HIS A 125 -17.79 -0.15 -12.41
C HIS A 125 -16.26 -0.06 -12.41
N LEU A 126 -15.60 -0.38 -11.29
CA LEU A 126 -14.16 -0.19 -11.11
C LEU A 126 -13.42 -1.46 -10.69
N ASP A 127 -14.13 -2.57 -10.43
CA ASP A 127 -13.57 -3.82 -9.89
C ASP A 127 -12.77 -3.59 -8.59
N ALA A 128 -13.22 -2.62 -7.78
CA ALA A 128 -12.56 -2.21 -6.56
C ALA A 128 -13.34 -2.66 -5.33
N THR A 129 -12.66 -3.34 -4.40
CA THR A 129 -13.18 -3.69 -3.07
C THR A 129 -12.70 -2.70 -2.01
N PRO A 130 -13.47 -2.49 -0.93
CA PRO A 130 -13.03 -1.60 0.14
C PRO A 130 -11.86 -2.21 0.91
N LYS A 131 -10.79 -1.43 1.08
CA LYS A 131 -9.60 -1.78 1.87
C LYS A 131 -9.83 -1.53 3.36
N GLU A 132 -10.62 -0.52 3.68
CA GLU A 132 -11.01 -0.18 5.07
C GLU A 132 -12.49 0.15 5.15
N GLU A 133 -13.08 -0.29 6.26
CA GLU A 133 -14.53 -0.33 6.49
C GLU A 133 -14.94 0.21 7.88
N ASP A 134 -14.19 1.15 8.46
CA ASP A 134 -14.59 1.75 9.73
C ASP A 134 -15.73 2.77 9.54
N LYS A 135 -15.41 4.06 9.67
CA LYS A 135 -16.37 5.17 9.60
C LYS A 135 -16.65 5.64 8.17
N SER A 136 -15.86 5.16 7.22
CA SER A 136 -15.90 5.51 5.79
C SER A 136 -15.42 4.31 4.98
N LEU A 137 -15.89 4.20 3.74
CA LEU A 137 -15.40 3.20 2.80
C LEU A 137 -14.16 3.74 2.07
N THR A 138 -13.02 3.09 2.23
CA THR A 138 -11.79 3.43 1.51
C THR A 138 -11.56 2.44 0.38
N PHE A 139 -11.54 2.91 -0.86
CA PHE A 139 -11.28 2.13 -2.06
C PHE A 139 -9.93 2.51 -2.66
N VAL A 140 -9.24 1.53 -3.23
CA VAL A 140 -8.02 1.73 -4.00
C VAL A 140 -8.35 1.41 -5.46
N ILE A 141 -8.30 2.43 -6.32
CA ILE A 141 -8.69 2.31 -7.73
C ILE A 141 -7.42 2.26 -8.58
N PRO A 142 -7.13 1.17 -9.30
CA PRO A 142 -5.94 1.05 -10.12
C PRO A 142 -5.82 2.16 -11.18
N HIS A 143 -4.57 2.55 -11.51
CA HIS A 143 -4.29 3.54 -12.56
C HIS A 143 -4.90 3.17 -13.93
N GLU A 144 -5.06 1.88 -14.22
CA GLU A 144 -5.69 1.40 -15.46
C GLU A 144 -7.12 1.90 -15.66
N LYS A 145 -7.82 2.25 -14.56
CA LYS A 145 -9.20 2.74 -14.58
C LYS A 145 -9.30 4.27 -14.54
N GLU A 146 -8.17 5.00 -14.60
CA GLU A 146 -8.12 6.46 -14.51
C GLU A 146 -9.05 7.15 -15.54
N ASN A 147 -9.04 6.66 -16.78
CA ASN A 147 -9.89 7.19 -17.86
C ASN A 147 -11.40 7.06 -17.58
N GLN A 148 -11.81 6.17 -16.67
CA GLN A 148 -13.21 5.93 -16.32
C GLN A 148 -13.64 6.75 -15.11
N LEU A 149 -12.70 7.27 -14.31
CA LEU A 149 -12.98 7.98 -13.05
C LEU A 149 -13.86 9.20 -13.28
N GLY A 150 -13.62 10.00 -14.32
CA GLY A 150 -14.42 11.20 -14.59
C GLY A 150 -15.91 10.90 -14.79
N LYS A 151 -16.23 9.87 -15.61
CA LYS A 151 -17.61 9.43 -15.85
C LYS A 151 -18.20 8.75 -14.61
N PHE A 152 -17.39 7.98 -13.90
CA PHE A 152 -17.79 7.26 -12.70
C PHE A 152 -18.21 8.23 -11.58
N PHE A 153 -17.37 9.21 -11.25
CA PHE A 153 -17.63 10.17 -10.18
C PHE A 153 -18.76 11.13 -10.54
N SER A 154 -18.90 11.53 -11.81
CA SER A 154 -20.06 12.32 -12.25
C SER A 154 -21.38 11.58 -12.02
N LYS A 155 -21.44 10.27 -12.35
CA LYS A 155 -22.62 9.45 -12.08
C LYS A 155 -22.85 9.23 -10.58
N LEU A 156 -21.78 9.03 -9.82
CA LEU A 156 -21.85 8.83 -8.37
C LEU A 156 -22.35 10.10 -7.67
N GLU A 157 -21.92 11.27 -8.11
CA GLU A 157 -22.33 12.58 -7.59
C GLU A 157 -23.81 12.87 -7.90
N ASN A 158 -24.28 12.53 -9.10
CA ASN A 158 -25.71 12.62 -9.46
C ASN A 158 -26.61 11.73 -8.59
N ARG A 159 -26.06 10.64 -8.04
CA ARG A 159 -26.77 9.69 -7.16
C ARG A 159 -26.38 9.81 -5.69
N LYS A 160 -25.69 10.89 -5.31
CA LYS A 160 -25.14 11.08 -3.96
C LYS A 160 -26.21 11.01 -2.86
N THR A 161 -27.40 11.60 -3.12
CA THR A 161 -28.55 11.59 -2.19
C THR A 161 -29.19 10.21 -2.06
N GLU A 162 -29.30 9.47 -3.16
CA GLU A 162 -29.81 8.09 -3.21
C GLU A 162 -28.93 7.17 -2.36
N PHE A 163 -27.61 7.23 -2.58
CA PHE A 163 -26.62 6.45 -1.83
C PHE A 163 -26.38 6.96 -0.40
N GLY A 164 -26.91 8.12 -0.03
CA GLY A 164 -26.70 8.71 1.30
C GLY A 164 -25.25 9.10 1.59
N ILE A 165 -24.50 9.48 0.55
CA ILE A 165 -23.09 9.87 0.64
C ILE A 165 -23.00 11.32 1.10
N LEU A 166 -22.21 11.58 2.15
CA LEU A 166 -21.91 12.92 2.64
C LEU A 166 -20.77 13.56 1.85
N ASN A 167 -19.67 12.84 1.72
CA ASN A 167 -18.44 13.34 1.12
C ASN A 167 -17.72 12.23 0.37
N ILE A 168 -17.07 12.60 -0.73
CA ILE A 168 -16.20 11.75 -1.53
C ILE A 168 -14.86 12.49 -1.62
N GLN A 169 -13.81 11.85 -1.13
CA GLN A 169 -12.45 12.36 -1.26
C GLN A 169 -11.69 11.45 -2.20
N ILE A 170 -10.98 12.04 -3.15
CA ILE A 170 -10.12 11.32 -4.09
C ILE A 170 -8.72 11.90 -3.92
N GLY A 171 -7.74 11.03 -3.73
CA GLY A 171 -6.34 11.39 -3.63
C GLY A 171 -5.46 10.37 -4.35
N LEU A 172 -4.21 10.75 -4.58
CA LEU A 172 -3.17 9.79 -4.95
C LEU A 172 -2.79 8.95 -3.74
N THR A 173 -2.23 7.76 -3.98
CA THR A 173 -1.57 7.00 -2.91
C THR A 173 -0.52 7.83 -2.20
N THR A 174 -0.36 7.62 -0.90
CA THR A 174 0.65 8.33 -0.11
C THR A 174 2.04 7.71 -0.31
N LEU A 175 3.09 8.42 0.10
CA LEU A 175 4.45 7.85 0.05
C LEU A 175 4.61 6.67 1.01
N GLU A 176 3.87 6.63 2.11
CA GLU A 176 3.80 5.49 3.02
C GLU A 176 3.33 4.23 2.29
N GLU A 177 2.25 4.31 1.50
CA GLU A 177 1.77 3.16 0.73
C GLU A 177 2.78 2.71 -0.33
N VAL A 178 3.41 3.68 -1.03
CA VAL A 178 4.49 3.39 -1.99
C VAL A 178 5.64 2.66 -1.30
N PHE A 179 6.06 3.13 -0.12
CA PHE A 179 7.10 2.50 0.68
C PHE A 179 6.72 1.07 1.06
N MET A 180 5.50 0.84 1.57
CA MET A 180 5.03 -0.50 1.95
C MET A 180 5.02 -1.46 0.75
N ASN A 181 4.57 -1.01 -0.42
CA ASN A 181 4.60 -1.82 -1.64
C ASN A 181 6.03 -2.20 -2.06
N ILE A 182 6.96 -1.24 -2.00
CA ILE A 182 8.36 -1.46 -2.37
C ILE A 182 9.05 -2.38 -1.35
N ALA A 183 8.80 -2.19 -0.06
CA ALA A 183 9.33 -3.04 1.00
C ALA A 183 8.85 -4.49 0.83
N LYS A 184 7.55 -4.69 0.62
CA LYS A 184 6.97 -6.02 0.34
C LYS A 184 7.59 -6.66 -0.90
N LYS A 185 7.77 -5.91 -1.98
CA LYS A 185 8.43 -6.43 -3.20
C LYS A 185 9.89 -6.79 -2.95
N ALA A 186 10.61 -5.98 -2.18
CA ALA A 186 12.00 -6.23 -1.82
C ALA A 186 12.16 -7.50 -0.98
N GLU A 187 11.26 -7.75 -0.02
CA GLU A 187 11.21 -8.99 0.78
C GLU A 187 10.95 -10.22 -0.10
N LEU A 188 9.98 -10.13 -1.01
CA LEU A 188 9.67 -11.23 -1.94
C LEU A 188 10.86 -11.55 -2.86
N GLU A 189 11.57 -10.54 -3.36
CA GLU A 189 12.76 -10.73 -4.19
C GLU A 189 13.93 -11.33 -3.41
N GLU A 190 14.16 -10.86 -2.17
CA GLU A 190 15.22 -11.38 -1.31
C GLU A 190 14.93 -12.84 -0.93
N ALA A 191 13.70 -13.16 -0.54
CA ALA A 191 13.31 -14.53 -0.18
C ALA A 191 13.40 -15.50 -1.38
N LYS A 192 13.10 -15.02 -2.61
CA LYS A 192 13.38 -15.77 -3.84
C LYS A 192 14.87 -15.99 -4.08
N SER A 193 15.71 -14.98 -3.81
CA SER A 193 17.15 -15.07 -4.00
C SER A 193 17.86 -15.94 -2.96
N GLU A 194 17.34 -15.96 -1.73
CA GLU A 194 17.83 -16.78 -0.62
C GLU A 194 17.26 -18.21 -0.66
N GLY A 195 16.31 -18.49 -1.57
CA GLY A 195 15.64 -19.79 -1.65
C GLY A 195 14.90 -20.14 -0.36
N SER A 196 14.37 -19.14 0.36
CA SER A 196 13.69 -19.37 1.63
C SER A 196 12.38 -20.12 1.38
N ILE A 197 12.22 -21.27 2.04
CA ILE A 197 11.07 -22.15 1.87
C ILE A 197 10.25 -22.15 3.16
N LYS A 198 8.93 -21.99 3.03
CA LYS A 198 7.97 -22.14 4.13
C LYS A 198 7.20 -23.44 3.94
N THR A 199 7.01 -24.18 5.02
CA THR A 199 6.18 -25.39 5.00
C THR A 199 4.70 -25.02 5.06
N LEU A 200 3.92 -25.46 4.07
CA LEU A 200 2.46 -25.40 4.05
C LEU A 200 1.89 -26.79 4.35
N ALA A 201 0.98 -26.90 5.31
CA ALA A 201 0.21 -28.12 5.53
C ALA A 201 -1.14 -27.99 4.81
N LEU A 202 -1.44 -28.92 3.89
CA LEU A 202 -2.73 -29.01 3.23
C LEU A 202 -3.78 -29.67 4.12
N ALA A 203 -5.05 -29.37 3.88
CA ALA A 203 -6.18 -30.04 4.52
C ALA A 203 -6.21 -31.56 4.28
N SER A 204 -5.60 -32.02 3.17
CA SER A 204 -5.40 -33.44 2.84
C SER A 204 -4.31 -34.13 3.67
N GLY A 205 -3.59 -33.40 4.52
CA GLY A 205 -2.52 -33.91 5.38
C GLY A 205 -1.13 -33.91 4.74
N THR A 206 -1.02 -33.52 3.48
CA THR A 206 0.27 -33.39 2.77
C THR A 206 0.98 -32.09 3.17
N THR A 207 2.29 -32.17 3.40
CA THR A 207 3.13 -30.98 3.62
C THR A 207 3.85 -30.60 2.34
N LEU A 208 3.73 -29.33 1.95
CA LEU A 208 4.39 -28.74 0.79
C LEU A 208 5.48 -27.78 1.22
N GLN A 209 6.59 -27.84 0.51
CA GLN A 209 7.68 -26.87 0.60
C GLN A 209 7.38 -25.74 -0.37
N VAL A 210 6.95 -24.60 0.17
CA VAL A 210 6.50 -23.45 -0.63
C VAL A 210 7.60 -22.39 -0.65
N PRO A 211 8.16 -22.04 -1.83
CA PRO A 211 9.04 -20.89 -1.95
C PRO A 211 8.33 -19.62 -1.48
N LEU A 212 9.03 -18.83 -0.67
CA LEU A 212 8.42 -17.71 0.01
C LEU A 212 7.93 -16.65 -0.99
N GLY A 213 6.64 -16.33 -0.92
CA GLY A 213 5.98 -15.42 -1.86
C GLY A 213 5.42 -16.04 -3.14
N SER A 214 5.48 -17.37 -3.31
CA SER A 214 4.83 -18.05 -4.42
C SER A 214 3.32 -17.95 -4.30
N LYS A 215 2.67 -17.47 -5.36
CA LYS A 215 1.21 -17.37 -5.44
C LYS A 215 0.57 -18.74 -5.71
N TYR A 216 1.23 -19.59 -6.48
CA TYR A 216 0.75 -20.93 -6.84
C TYR A 216 1.84 -21.96 -6.62
N VAL A 217 1.47 -23.12 -6.07
CA VAL A 217 2.37 -24.24 -5.81
C VAL A 217 1.72 -25.54 -6.27
N GLU A 218 2.46 -26.36 -7.00
CA GLU A 218 2.00 -27.68 -7.43
C GLU A 218 2.03 -28.69 -6.28
N ILE A 219 1.05 -29.59 -6.23
CA ILE A 219 1.03 -30.71 -5.30
C ILE A 219 1.73 -31.91 -5.96
N PRO A 220 2.92 -32.33 -5.48
CA PRO A 220 3.66 -33.44 -6.06
C PRO A 220 2.85 -34.75 -6.01
N GLY A 221 2.87 -35.52 -7.09
CA GLY A 221 2.23 -36.85 -7.15
C GLY A 221 0.74 -36.86 -7.47
N THR A 222 0.15 -35.71 -7.82
CA THR A 222 -1.27 -35.59 -8.23
C THR A 222 -1.50 -35.74 -9.74
N THR A 223 -0.45 -36.06 -10.49
CA THR A 223 -0.53 -36.32 -11.93
C THR A 223 -1.22 -37.67 -12.18
N SER A 224 -2.39 -37.65 -12.82
CA SER A 224 -3.17 -38.86 -13.14
C SER A 224 -3.62 -38.85 -14.60
N SER A 225 -4.20 -39.95 -15.08
CA SER A 225 -4.82 -40.03 -16.42
C SER A 225 -5.96 -39.02 -16.61
N GLU A 226 -6.59 -38.58 -15.52
CA GLU A 226 -7.66 -37.56 -15.52
C GLU A 226 -7.10 -36.13 -15.34
N ASN A 227 -5.94 -35.97 -14.67
CA ASN A 227 -5.26 -34.69 -14.47
C ASN A 227 -3.78 -34.78 -14.91
N PRO A 228 -3.49 -34.66 -16.21
CA PRO A 228 -2.14 -34.87 -16.75
C PRO A 228 -1.10 -33.81 -16.35
N ARG A 229 -1.52 -32.73 -15.68
CA ARG A 229 -0.64 -31.65 -15.17
C ARG A 229 -0.61 -31.54 -13.63
N GLY A 230 -1.29 -32.46 -12.93
CA GLY A 230 -1.43 -32.39 -11.47
C GLY A 230 -2.39 -31.30 -10.98
N LEU A 231 -2.46 -31.21 -9.66
CA LEU A 231 -3.23 -30.23 -8.89
C LEU A 231 -2.27 -29.19 -8.31
N MET A 232 -2.77 -27.97 -8.11
CA MET A 232 -2.06 -26.88 -7.45
C MET A 232 -2.94 -26.23 -6.38
N VAL A 233 -2.30 -25.47 -5.51
CA VAL A 233 -2.97 -24.59 -4.54
C VAL A 233 -2.50 -23.15 -4.74
N GLU A 234 -3.43 -22.21 -4.58
CA GLU A 234 -3.10 -20.81 -4.40
C GLU A 234 -2.73 -20.58 -2.93
N VAL A 235 -1.57 -19.96 -2.68
CA VAL A 235 -1.05 -19.72 -1.34
C VAL A 235 -1.31 -18.26 -0.95
N TYR A 236 -1.95 -18.07 0.18
CA TYR A 236 -2.20 -16.76 0.77
C TYR A 236 -1.10 -16.40 1.76
N TRP A 237 -0.63 -15.17 1.67
CA TRP A 237 0.48 -14.66 2.47
C TRP A 237 0.04 -13.46 3.30
N GLU A 238 0.37 -13.47 4.58
CA GLU A 238 0.22 -12.33 5.50
C GLU A 238 1.57 -11.96 6.12
N GLN A 239 1.64 -10.77 6.71
CA GLN A 239 2.80 -10.35 7.49
C GLN A 239 2.54 -10.57 8.98
N ASP A 240 3.50 -11.16 9.69
CA ASP A 240 3.46 -11.20 11.15
C ASP A 240 3.73 -9.81 11.77
N ASN A 241 3.62 -9.73 13.09
CA ASN A 241 3.87 -8.51 13.87
C ASN A 241 5.32 -7.98 13.75
N HIS A 242 6.22 -8.74 13.13
CA HIS A 242 7.62 -8.37 12.87
C HIS A 242 7.86 -8.05 11.39
N GLY A 243 6.82 -8.06 10.55
CA GLY A 243 6.89 -7.77 9.11
C GLY A 243 7.29 -8.97 8.25
N ASN A 244 7.49 -10.16 8.82
CA ASN A 244 7.87 -11.33 8.02
C ASN A 244 6.65 -11.94 7.34
N LEU A 245 6.83 -12.35 6.08
CA LEU A 245 5.82 -13.06 5.32
C LEU A 245 5.61 -14.50 5.84
N CYS A 246 4.38 -14.76 6.27
CA CYS A 246 3.87 -16.04 6.74
C CYS A 246 2.80 -16.53 5.78
N ILE A 247 2.66 -17.86 5.66
CA ILE A 247 1.51 -18.43 4.96
C ILE A 247 0.29 -18.26 5.88
N SER A 248 -0.70 -17.50 5.43
CA SER A 248 -1.97 -17.32 6.15
C SER A 248 -3.00 -18.38 5.80
N GLY A 249 -2.88 -19.00 4.61
CA GLY A 249 -3.75 -20.08 4.19
C GLY A 249 -3.51 -20.52 2.75
N HIS A 250 -4.40 -21.38 2.25
CA HIS A 250 -4.37 -21.84 0.86
C HIS A 250 -5.79 -22.03 0.31
N SER A 251 -5.93 -22.00 -1.02
CA SER A 251 -7.18 -22.35 -1.70
C SER A 251 -7.44 -23.87 -1.66
N ASN A 252 -8.62 -24.29 -2.13
CA ASN A 252 -8.85 -25.70 -2.47
C ASN A 252 -7.88 -26.15 -3.59
N GLU A 253 -7.72 -27.47 -3.72
CA GLU A 253 -6.90 -28.09 -4.76
C GLU A 253 -7.57 -27.86 -6.14
N ILE A 254 -6.84 -27.22 -7.06
CA ILE A 254 -7.34 -26.84 -8.38
C ILE A 254 -6.44 -27.47 -9.47
N PRO A 255 -6.99 -27.98 -10.59
CA PRO A 255 -6.17 -28.46 -11.71
C PRO A 255 -5.26 -27.36 -12.28
N VAL A 256 -4.02 -27.70 -12.59
CA VAL A 256 -3.04 -26.74 -13.17
C VAL A 256 -3.52 -26.25 -14.55
N PRO A 257 -3.80 -24.94 -14.74
CA PRO A 257 -4.28 -24.41 -16.01
C PRO A 257 -3.23 -24.46 -17.13
N PRO A 258 -3.66 -24.57 -18.40
CA PRO A 258 -2.75 -24.49 -19.52
C PRO A 258 -2.14 -23.08 -19.66
N GLY A 259 -0.85 -22.94 -19.37
CA GLY A 259 -0.07 -21.70 -19.57
C GLY A 259 0.48 -21.05 -18.30
N LEU A 260 0.21 -21.61 -17.12
CA LEU A 260 0.75 -21.11 -15.85
C LEU A 260 2.21 -21.56 -15.67
N GLN A 261 3.13 -20.61 -15.48
CA GLN A 261 4.48 -20.92 -15.01
C GLN A 261 4.43 -21.13 -13.50
N LEU A 262 4.47 -22.38 -13.07
CA LEU A 262 4.59 -22.75 -11.66
C LEU A 262 6.03 -22.52 -11.20
N THR A 263 6.18 -21.92 -10.03
CA THR A 263 7.49 -21.86 -9.36
C THR A 263 7.78 -23.22 -8.75
N THR A 264 8.64 -24.00 -9.40
CA THR A 264 9.28 -25.20 -8.82
C THR A 264 10.30 -24.81 -7.76
#